data_AF-R6BTY3-F1
#
_entry.id   AF-R6BTY3-F1
#
_cell.length_a   1.000
_cell.length_b   1.000
_cell.length_c   1.000
_cell.angle_alpha   90.00
_cell.angle_beta   90.00
_cell.angle_gamma   90.00
#
_symmetry.space_group_name_H-M   'P 1'
#
loop_
_entity.id
_entity.type
_entity.pdbx_description
1 polymer ?
#
loop_
_entity_poly.entity_id
_entity_poly.type
_entity_poly.pdbx_seq_one_letter_code
_entity_poly.pdbx_strand_id
1 'polypeptide(L)'
;MVERICPKCKIPMNADVCIKKSCQTKTVMSTTLYWCEECNVPIFEPVCPKCGTEGKYISTDIRPVFPEERLLLALVQGKENPHCYENSSVWYGSGAYIIDGKKEKISITEINKWSLDKIKAIKEEYDRLVDDIDSSYFDRNVAVFVEANKERYNYITEEAMRFISSYRDQYAVEDMMVSFSGGKDSTVTSHLVNSALGTNQVMRLLDSAV
;
A
#
# COMPACT_ATOMS: atom_id res chain seq x y z
N MET A 1 -6.92 -6.66 -8.37
CA MET A 1 -7.94 -7.72 -8.57
C MET A 1 -8.29 -8.35 -7.21
N VAL A 2 -9.50 -8.92 -7.02
CA VAL A 2 -9.81 -9.71 -5.82
C VAL A 2 -9.78 -11.19 -6.21
N GLU A 3 -8.86 -11.94 -5.62
CA GLU A 3 -8.66 -13.35 -5.92
C GLU A 3 -8.69 -14.19 -4.64
N ARG A 4 -8.80 -15.51 -4.80
CA ARG A 4 -8.68 -16.46 -3.69
C ARG A 4 -7.21 -16.65 -3.34
N ILE A 5 -6.88 -16.48 -2.06
CA ILE A 5 -5.52 -16.58 -1.53
C ILE A 5 -5.50 -17.52 -0.33
N CYS A 6 -4.48 -18.36 -0.23
CA CYS A 6 -4.22 -19.10 1.00
C CYS A 6 -3.58 -18.16 2.05
N PRO A 7 -4.21 -17.94 3.23
CA PRO A 7 -3.70 -16.99 4.22
C PRO A 7 -2.35 -17.42 4.82
N LYS A 8 -2.06 -18.73 4.82
CA LYS A 8 -0.81 -19.29 5.34
C LYS A 8 0.33 -19.25 4.30
N CYS A 9 0.04 -19.61 3.05
CA CYS A 9 1.05 -19.65 1.99
C CYS A 9 1.21 -18.33 1.25
N LYS A 10 0.25 -17.40 1.38
CA LYS A 10 0.21 -16.09 0.72
C LYS A 10 0.38 -16.17 -0.79
N ILE A 11 -0.26 -17.15 -1.43
CA ILE A 11 -0.25 -17.33 -2.89
C ILE A 11 -1.69 -17.37 -3.43
N PRO A 12 -1.97 -16.77 -4.60
CA PRO A 12 -3.26 -16.90 -5.29
C PRO A 12 -3.51 -18.36 -5.72
N MET A 13 -4.76 -18.78 -5.70
CA MET A 13 -5.16 -20.14 -6.07
C MET A 13 -6.66 -20.27 -6.33
N ASN A 14 -7.03 -21.17 -7.26
CA ASN A 14 -8.42 -21.32 -7.70
C ASN A 14 -9.29 -22.24 -6.82
N ALA A 15 -8.72 -22.85 -5.77
CA ALA A 15 -9.41 -23.81 -4.90
C ALA A 15 -9.89 -23.16 -3.59
N ASP A 16 -10.95 -23.70 -2.98
CA ASP A 16 -11.45 -23.29 -1.65
C ASP A 16 -10.49 -23.68 -0.51
N VAL A 17 -9.55 -24.59 -0.78
CA VAL A 17 -8.56 -25.10 0.16
C VAL A 17 -7.19 -25.13 -0.51
N CYS A 18 -6.14 -24.84 0.28
CA CYS A 18 -4.77 -24.82 -0.21
C CYS A 18 -4.35 -26.17 -0.85
N ILE A 19 -3.95 -26.12 -2.12
CA ILE A 19 -3.51 -27.29 -2.90
C ILE A 19 -2.23 -27.94 -2.36
N LYS A 20 -1.45 -27.22 -1.54
CA LYS A 20 -0.29 -27.80 -0.86
C LYS A 20 -0.79 -28.75 0.22
N LYS A 21 -0.48 -30.05 0.05
CA LYS A 21 -0.84 -31.12 1.00
C LYS A 21 -0.44 -30.81 2.45
N SER A 22 0.64 -30.05 2.65
CA SER A 22 1.16 -29.63 3.95
C SER A 22 0.42 -28.44 4.61
N CYS A 23 -0.50 -27.79 3.90
CA CYS A 23 -1.18 -26.59 4.37
C CYS A 23 -2.67 -26.82 4.58
N GLN A 24 -3.38 -27.25 3.53
CA GLN A 24 -4.83 -27.51 3.52
C GLN A 24 -5.70 -26.43 4.21
N THR A 25 -5.22 -25.19 4.25
CA THR A 25 -5.94 -24.08 4.89
C THR A 25 -6.99 -23.55 3.93
N LYS A 26 -8.17 -23.20 4.46
CA LYS A 26 -9.23 -22.57 3.67
C LYS A 26 -8.74 -21.26 3.07
N THR A 27 -9.03 -21.05 1.79
CA THR A 27 -8.66 -19.82 1.09
C THR A 27 -9.63 -18.69 1.43
N VAL A 28 -9.15 -17.46 1.30
CA VAL A 28 -9.92 -16.24 1.54
C VAL A 28 -9.87 -15.36 0.30
N MET A 29 -10.94 -14.62 0.02
CA MET A 29 -10.89 -13.58 -1.01
C MET A 29 -10.06 -12.41 -0.49
N SER A 30 -9.10 -11.96 -1.27
CA SER A 30 -8.26 -10.82 -0.91
C SER A 30 -7.75 -10.12 -2.17
N THR A 31 -7.36 -8.86 -2.02
CA THR A 31 -6.71 -8.12 -3.09
C THR A 31 -5.39 -8.79 -3.45
N THR A 32 -5.12 -8.90 -4.74
CA THR A 32 -3.81 -9.29 -5.26
C THR A 32 -3.16 -8.13 -5.99
N LEU A 33 -1.86 -8.01 -5.74
CA LEU A 33 -0.96 -7.07 -6.37
C LEU A 33 0.14 -7.85 -7.08
N TYR A 34 0.52 -7.36 -8.24
CA TYR A 34 1.58 -7.91 -9.07
C TYR A 34 2.70 -6.88 -9.20
N TRP A 35 3.88 -7.33 -9.60
CA TRP A 35 5.03 -6.50 -9.87
C TRP A 35 5.26 -6.41 -11.37
N CYS A 36 5.29 -5.19 -11.90
CA CYS A 36 5.71 -4.96 -13.28
C CYS A 36 7.23 -4.79 -13.33
N GLU A 37 7.94 -5.69 -14.01
CA GLU A 37 9.40 -5.62 -14.13
C GLU A 37 9.86 -4.46 -15.03
N GLU A 38 9.05 -4.09 -16.03
CA GLU A 38 9.38 -3.01 -16.97
C GLU A 38 9.19 -1.62 -16.34
N CYS A 39 8.02 -1.37 -15.74
CA CYS A 39 7.73 -0.09 -15.07
C CYS A 39 8.36 0.00 -13.67
N ASN A 40 8.89 -1.12 -13.15
CA ASN A 40 9.48 -1.25 -11.82
C ASN A 40 8.57 -0.75 -10.67
N VAL A 41 7.27 -1.04 -10.75
CA VAL A 41 6.24 -0.63 -9.76
C VAL A 41 5.22 -1.75 -9.53
N PRO A 42 4.52 -1.75 -8.38
CA PRO A 42 3.40 -2.64 -8.18
C PRO A 42 2.17 -2.21 -8.99
N ILE A 43 1.40 -3.20 -9.44
CA ILE A 43 0.18 -3.04 -10.23
C ILE A 43 -0.96 -3.88 -9.65
N PHE A 44 -2.20 -3.37 -9.77
CA PHE A 44 -3.40 -4.08 -9.31
C PHE A 44 -3.97 -5.08 -10.33
N GLU A 45 -3.54 -4.97 -11.58
CA GLU A 45 -3.94 -5.87 -12.68
C GLU A 45 -2.83 -6.88 -13.02
N PRO A 46 -3.16 -8.09 -13.49
CA PRO A 46 -2.16 -9.09 -13.87
C PRO A 46 -1.28 -8.65 -15.05
N VAL A 47 -1.78 -7.76 -15.91
CA VAL A 47 -1.04 -7.17 -17.02
C VAL A 47 -0.96 -5.67 -16.79
N CYS A 48 0.24 -5.09 -16.88
CA CYS A 48 0.47 -3.68 -16.60
C CYS A 48 -0.35 -2.79 -17.54
N PRO A 49 -1.28 -1.97 -17.04
CA PRO A 49 -2.09 -1.08 -17.88
C PRO A 49 -1.27 -0.04 -18.64
N LYS A 50 -0.06 0.28 -18.15
CA LYS A 50 0.83 1.28 -18.75
C LYS A 50 1.69 0.72 -19.90
N CYS A 51 2.31 -0.45 -19.71
CA CYS A 51 3.30 -0.99 -20.68
C CYS A 51 2.91 -2.34 -21.30
N GLY A 52 1.85 -3.00 -20.82
CA GLY A 52 1.40 -4.29 -21.33
C GLY A 52 2.20 -5.51 -20.85
N THR A 53 3.24 -5.32 -20.03
CA THR A 53 4.02 -6.44 -19.47
C THR A 53 3.22 -7.20 -18.42
N GLU A 54 3.27 -8.54 -18.46
CA GLU A 54 2.67 -9.41 -17.45
C GLU A 54 3.38 -9.24 -16.09
N GLY A 55 2.58 -9.00 -15.05
CA GLY A 55 3.05 -8.80 -13.69
C GLY A 55 3.21 -10.10 -12.92
N LYS A 56 4.21 -10.16 -12.05
CA LYS A 56 4.42 -11.31 -11.15
C LYS A 56 3.77 -11.04 -9.80
N TYR A 57 2.94 -11.96 -9.30
CA TYR A 57 2.30 -11.79 -8.00
C TYR A 57 3.33 -11.45 -6.91
N ILE A 58 3.09 -10.36 -6.17
CA ILE A 58 4.05 -9.86 -5.18
C ILE A 58 3.47 -9.77 -3.77
N SER A 59 2.22 -9.33 -3.60
CA SER A 59 1.64 -9.13 -2.27
C SER A 59 0.12 -9.00 -2.33
N THR A 60 -0.51 -8.94 -1.15
CA THR A 60 -1.94 -8.60 -0.98
C THR A 60 -2.16 -7.17 -0.50
N ASP A 61 -1.12 -6.57 0.08
CA ASP A 61 -1.04 -5.19 0.52
C ASP A 61 0.37 -4.68 0.21
N ILE A 62 0.49 -3.43 -0.22
CA ILE A 62 1.78 -2.81 -0.51
C ILE A 62 1.74 -1.31 -0.27
N ARG A 63 2.84 -0.77 0.25
CA ARG A 63 2.99 0.64 0.60
C ARG A 63 4.32 1.16 0.07
N PRO A 64 4.39 2.39 -0.46
CA PRO A 64 5.66 2.98 -0.82
C PRO A 64 6.49 3.18 0.45
N VAL A 65 7.79 2.91 0.36
CA VAL A 65 8.74 3.20 1.44
C VAL A 65 9.35 4.57 1.16
N PHE A 66 9.16 5.50 2.11
CA PHE A 66 9.59 6.88 1.98
C PHE A 66 11.12 6.99 2.00
N PRO A 67 11.72 8.02 1.37
CA PRO A 67 13.17 8.19 1.30
C PRO A 67 13.89 8.09 2.65
N GLU A 68 13.31 8.66 3.70
CA GLU A 68 13.79 8.61 5.08
C GLU A 68 13.84 7.18 5.62
N GLU A 69 12.78 6.40 5.37
CA GLU A 69 12.74 4.98 5.75
C GLU A 69 13.74 4.14 4.95
N ARG A 70 14.01 4.50 3.69
CA ARG A 70 15.04 3.83 2.85
C ARG A 70 16.45 4.04 3.40
N LEU A 71 16.76 5.25 3.86
CA LEU A 71 18.03 5.54 4.53
C LEU A 71 18.16 4.69 5.80
N LEU A 72 17.14 4.71 6.65
CA LEU A 72 17.13 3.91 7.88
C LEU A 72 17.29 2.41 7.57
N LEU A 73 16.61 1.91 6.54
CA LEU A 73 16.72 0.54 6.06
C LEU A 73 18.16 0.18 5.69
N ALA A 74 18.84 1.02 4.91
CA ALA A 74 20.23 0.79 4.51
C ALA A 74 21.18 0.73 5.72
N LEU A 75 21.00 1.65 6.68
CA LEU A 75 21.79 1.68 7.92
C LEU A 75 21.55 0.44 8.79
N VAL A 76 20.29 0.04 8.96
CA VAL A 76 19.90 -1.17 9.71
C VAL A 76 20.48 -2.43 9.06
N GLN A 77 20.53 -2.49 7.74
CA GLN A 77 21.14 -3.60 7.00
C GLN A 77 22.67 -3.54 6.96
N GLY A 78 23.29 -2.47 7.46
CA GLY A 78 24.75 -2.29 7.43
C GLY A 78 25.32 -2.18 6.01
N LYS A 79 24.59 -1.50 5.10
CA LYS A 79 25.08 -1.26 3.74
C LYS A 79 26.27 -0.30 3.76
N GLU A 80 27.26 -0.57 2.92
CA GLU A 80 28.46 0.28 2.80
C GLU A 80 28.12 1.70 2.33
N ASN A 81 27.15 1.82 1.42
CA ASN A 81 26.59 3.10 0.98
C ASN A 81 25.16 3.25 1.55
N PRO A 82 24.91 4.17 2.51
CA PRO A 82 23.58 4.44 3.06
C PRO A 82 22.55 4.92 2.02
N HIS A 83 23.02 5.54 0.93
CA HIS A 83 22.18 6.07 -0.16
C HIS A 83 21.92 5.04 -1.26
N CYS A 84 22.23 3.75 -1.04
CA CYS A 84 22.11 2.71 -2.08
C CYS A 84 20.68 2.50 -2.61
N TYR A 85 19.67 2.98 -1.89
CA TYR A 85 18.25 2.81 -2.22
C TYR A 85 17.56 4.07 -2.78
N GLU A 86 18.29 5.18 -2.96
CA GLU A 86 17.71 6.42 -3.51
C GLU A 86 17.13 6.19 -4.91
N ASN A 87 17.88 5.48 -5.76
CA ASN A 87 17.49 5.19 -7.14
C ASN A 87 16.77 3.83 -7.31
N SER A 88 16.24 3.25 -6.24
CA SER A 88 15.52 1.98 -6.25
C SER A 88 14.03 2.15 -6.02
N SER A 89 13.23 1.25 -6.58
CA SER A 89 11.81 1.13 -6.29
C SER A 89 11.62 0.32 -5.01
N VAL A 90 11.36 1.00 -3.89
CA VAL A 90 11.27 0.38 -2.57
C VAL A 90 9.85 0.47 -2.03
N TRP A 91 9.32 -0.69 -1.68
CA TRP A 91 7.97 -0.87 -1.18
C TRP A 91 7.96 -1.82 0.02
N TYR A 92 6.94 -1.75 0.86
CA TYR A 92 6.75 -2.68 1.97
C TYR A 92 5.44 -3.43 1.80
N GLY A 93 5.49 -4.76 1.90
CA GLY A 93 4.31 -5.61 1.71
C GLY A 93 4.53 -7.03 2.19
N SER A 94 3.48 -7.67 2.70
CA SER A 94 3.52 -9.07 3.15
C SER A 94 4.56 -9.40 4.24
N GLY A 95 5.06 -8.39 4.98
CA GLY A 95 6.07 -8.54 6.03
C GLY A 95 7.52 -8.58 5.50
N ALA A 96 7.77 -7.96 4.35
CA ALA A 96 9.08 -7.81 3.76
C ALA A 96 9.17 -6.47 3.00
N TYR A 97 10.38 -5.95 2.88
CA TYR A 97 10.68 -4.91 1.90
C TYR A 97 10.75 -5.55 0.52
N ILE A 98 10.35 -4.81 -0.50
CA ILE A 98 10.38 -5.20 -1.91
C ILE A 98 11.21 -4.14 -2.59
N ILE A 99 12.43 -4.52 -3.00
CA ILE A 99 13.40 -3.64 -3.65
C ILE A 99 13.54 -4.12 -5.09
N ASP A 100 13.10 -3.31 -6.04
CA ASP A 100 13.13 -3.62 -7.48
C ASP A 100 12.53 -5.01 -7.78
N GLY A 101 11.40 -5.30 -7.13
CA GLY A 101 10.64 -6.55 -7.27
C GLY A 101 11.14 -7.72 -6.42
N LYS A 102 12.26 -7.58 -5.71
CA LYS A 102 12.84 -8.64 -4.88
C LYS A 102 12.50 -8.44 -3.41
N LYS A 103 12.02 -9.51 -2.75
CA LYS A 103 11.66 -9.48 -1.34
C LYS A 103 12.89 -9.62 -0.44
N GLU A 104 13.13 -8.62 0.39
CA GLU A 104 14.13 -8.63 1.46
C GLU A 104 13.43 -8.59 2.83
N LYS A 105 13.73 -9.57 3.68
CA LYS A 105 13.21 -9.60 5.05
C LYS A 105 14.23 -9.03 6.00
N ILE A 106 13.74 -8.26 6.95
CA ILE A 106 14.52 -7.82 8.11
C ILE A 106 14.11 -8.64 9.32
N SER A 107 15.10 -9.11 10.07
CA SER A 107 14.87 -9.84 11.30
C SER A 107 14.69 -8.87 12.46
N ILE A 108 13.43 -8.59 12.82
CA ILE A 108 13.09 -7.82 14.03
C ILE A 108 13.69 -8.48 15.27
N THR A 109 13.74 -9.81 15.31
CA THR A 109 14.34 -10.57 16.40
C THR A 109 15.84 -10.31 16.56
N GLU A 110 16.56 -10.05 15.47
CA GLU A 110 17.98 -9.68 15.53
C GLU A 110 18.15 -8.23 15.96
N ILE A 111 17.31 -7.32 15.44
CA ILE A 111 17.32 -5.90 15.82
C ILE A 111 17.07 -5.73 17.32
N ASN A 112 16.10 -6.46 17.87
CA ASN A 112 15.77 -6.41 19.30
C ASN A 112 16.90 -6.89 20.22
N LYS A 113 17.93 -7.55 19.69
CA LYS A 113 19.12 -8.00 20.44
C LYS A 113 20.28 -7.02 20.38
N TRP A 114 20.16 -5.93 19.61
CA TRP A 114 21.26 -4.97 19.46
C TRP A 114 21.53 -4.21 20.76
N SER A 115 22.80 -3.88 20.98
CA SER A 115 23.20 -3.02 22.09
C SER A 115 22.68 -1.60 21.87
N LEU A 116 22.47 -0.89 22.98
CA LEU A 116 22.11 0.53 22.93
C LEU A 116 23.16 1.36 22.17
N ASP A 117 24.45 1.00 22.28
CA ASP A 117 25.52 1.70 21.56
C ASP A 117 25.39 1.55 20.05
N LYS A 118 25.03 0.36 19.56
CA LYS A 118 24.76 0.15 18.13
C LYS A 118 23.55 0.97 17.66
N ILE A 119 22.48 1.01 18.45
CA ILE A 119 21.28 1.79 18.13
C ILE A 119 21.60 3.30 18.08
N LYS A 120 22.40 3.79 19.05
CA LYS A 120 22.86 5.18 19.07
C LYS A 120 23.70 5.52 17.84
N ALA A 121 24.66 4.66 17.48
CA ALA A 121 25.49 4.87 16.29
C ALA A 121 24.66 4.96 15.00
N ILE A 122 23.64 4.10 14.84
CA ILE A 122 22.72 4.16 13.70
C ILE A 122 21.92 5.47 13.72
N LYS A 123 21.43 5.89 14.89
CA LYS A 123 20.67 7.15 15.02
C LYS A 123 21.53 8.37 14.69
N GLU A 124 22.75 8.42 15.21
CA GLU A 124 23.70 9.52 14.93
C GLU A 124 24.02 9.59 13.44
N GLU A 125 24.20 8.45 12.78
CA GLU A 125 24.42 8.43 11.32
C GLU A 125 23.18 8.86 10.53
N TYR A 126 22.00 8.41 10.95
CA TYR A 126 20.73 8.82 10.34
C TYR A 126 20.52 10.33 10.44
N ASP A 127 20.69 10.91 11.63
CA ASP A 127 20.51 12.34 11.86
C ASP A 127 21.50 13.18 11.03
N ARG A 128 22.69 12.65 10.71
CA ARG A 128 23.68 13.33 9.86
C ARG A 128 23.28 13.37 8.38
N LEU A 129 22.57 12.36 7.90
CA LEU A 129 22.33 12.12 6.47
C LEU A 129 20.90 12.47 6.03
N VAL A 130 19.95 12.55 6.97
CA VAL A 130 18.51 12.71 6.64
C VAL A 130 18.21 13.99 5.86
N ASP A 131 18.93 15.07 6.12
CA ASP A 131 18.73 16.35 5.45
C ASP A 131 19.28 16.37 4.00
N ASP A 132 20.15 15.41 3.65
CA ASP A 132 20.78 15.30 2.32
C ASP A 132 20.04 14.34 1.37
N ILE A 133 18.89 13.80 1.79
CA ILE A 133 18.15 12.80 1.01
C ILE A 133 17.54 13.41 -0.27
N ASP A 134 17.79 12.77 -1.41
CA ASP A 134 17.12 13.11 -2.67
C ASP A 134 15.77 12.37 -2.83
N SER A 135 14.66 13.13 -2.86
CA SER A 135 13.32 12.58 -3.11
C SER A 135 12.98 12.45 -4.60
N SER A 136 13.81 12.95 -5.52
CA SER A 136 13.46 13.07 -6.95
C SER A 136 13.11 11.74 -7.62
N TYR A 137 13.82 10.66 -7.26
CA TYR A 137 13.52 9.33 -7.76
C TYR A 137 12.24 8.77 -7.15
N PHE A 138 12.02 8.98 -5.86
CA PHE A 138 10.79 8.57 -5.17
C PHE A 138 9.56 9.20 -5.84
N ASP A 139 9.59 10.51 -6.09
CA ASP A 139 8.47 11.22 -6.70
C ASP A 139 8.17 10.71 -8.11
N ARG A 140 9.22 10.46 -8.92
CA ARG A 140 9.07 9.83 -10.24
C ARG A 140 8.49 8.42 -10.15
N ASN A 141 8.94 7.62 -9.19
CA ASN A 141 8.46 6.26 -8.99
C ASN A 141 6.98 6.24 -8.59
N VAL A 142 6.58 7.14 -7.69
CA VAL A 142 5.17 7.33 -7.29
C VAL A 142 4.33 7.78 -8.48
N ALA A 143 4.81 8.70 -9.31
CA ALA A 143 4.09 9.13 -10.52
C ALA A 143 3.86 7.97 -11.49
N VAL A 144 4.86 7.11 -11.71
CA VAL A 144 4.71 5.90 -12.54
C VAL A 144 3.70 4.93 -11.93
N PHE A 145 3.72 4.73 -10.61
CA PHE A 145 2.75 3.90 -9.90
C PHE A 145 1.32 4.42 -10.06
N VAL A 146 1.10 5.73 -9.88
CA VAL A 146 -0.21 6.37 -10.02
C VAL A 146 -0.73 6.19 -11.44
N GLU A 147 0.11 6.47 -12.45
CA GLU A 147 -0.29 6.33 -13.85
C GLU A 147 -0.62 4.88 -14.21
N ALA A 148 0.23 3.93 -13.80
CA ALA A 148 0.01 2.51 -14.10
C ALA A 148 -1.27 1.94 -13.46
N ASN A 149 -1.77 2.55 -12.38
CA ASN A 149 -2.93 2.06 -11.63
C ASN A 149 -4.15 2.99 -11.70
N LYS A 150 -4.10 4.02 -12.55
CA LYS A 150 -5.14 5.04 -12.69
C LYS A 150 -6.51 4.45 -13.02
N GLU A 151 -6.57 3.51 -13.96
CA GLU A 151 -7.83 2.86 -14.36
C GLU A 151 -8.49 2.12 -13.20
N ARG A 152 -7.68 1.41 -12.39
CA ARG A 152 -8.18 0.73 -11.19
C ARG A 152 -8.74 1.72 -10.18
N TYR A 153 -8.03 2.84 -9.96
CA TYR A 153 -8.46 3.91 -9.05
C TYR A 153 -9.78 4.56 -9.52
N ASN A 154 -9.89 4.88 -10.81
CA ASN A 154 -11.12 5.41 -11.40
C ASN A 154 -12.28 4.45 -11.21
N TYR A 155 -12.07 3.16 -11.51
CA TYR A 155 -13.09 2.12 -11.37
C TYR A 155 -13.64 2.03 -9.94
N ILE A 156 -12.78 1.92 -8.92
CA ILE A 156 -13.25 1.82 -7.52
C ILE A 156 -13.93 3.10 -7.05
N THR A 157 -13.54 4.24 -7.61
CA THR A 157 -14.12 5.55 -7.29
C THR A 157 -15.51 5.66 -7.90
N GLU A 158 -15.68 5.27 -9.17
CA GLU A 158 -16.99 5.20 -9.81
C GLU A 158 -17.92 4.19 -9.12
N GLU A 159 -17.43 3.01 -8.76
CA GLU A 159 -18.21 2.00 -8.05
C GLU A 159 -18.75 2.56 -6.72
N ALA A 160 -17.88 3.21 -5.93
CA ALA A 160 -18.26 3.85 -4.68
C ALA A 160 -19.26 5.00 -4.89
N MET A 161 -19.05 5.86 -5.89
CA MET A 161 -19.96 6.96 -6.19
C MET A 161 -21.34 6.45 -6.63
N ARG A 162 -21.42 5.39 -7.45
CA ARG A 162 -22.70 4.77 -7.84
C ARG A 162 -23.42 4.18 -6.65
N PHE A 163 -22.70 3.48 -5.76
CA PHE A 163 -23.25 2.95 -4.54
C PHE A 163 -23.87 4.05 -3.66
N ILE A 164 -23.13 5.13 -3.40
CA ILE A 164 -23.63 6.27 -2.61
C ILE A 164 -24.83 6.93 -3.31
N SER A 165 -24.76 7.13 -4.63
CA SER A 165 -25.83 7.78 -5.39
C SER A 165 -27.15 7.00 -5.33
N SER A 166 -27.09 5.67 -5.21
CA SER A 166 -28.28 4.82 -5.08
C SER A 166 -29.13 5.09 -3.82
N TYR A 167 -28.58 5.79 -2.82
CA TYR A 167 -29.32 6.20 -1.63
C TYR A 167 -30.23 7.40 -1.88
N ARG A 168 -30.01 8.18 -2.94
CA ARG A 168 -30.88 9.33 -3.29
C ARG A 168 -32.31 8.90 -3.62
N ASP A 169 -32.48 7.69 -4.12
CA ASP A 169 -33.81 7.15 -4.44
C ASP A 169 -34.56 6.68 -3.18
N GLN A 170 -33.87 6.57 -2.04
CA GLN A 170 -34.40 6.00 -0.80
C GLN A 170 -34.55 7.03 0.33
N TYR A 171 -33.69 8.05 0.38
CA TYR A 171 -33.66 9.03 1.46
C TYR A 171 -33.41 10.44 0.91
N ALA A 172 -33.96 11.44 1.60
CA ALA A 172 -33.62 12.83 1.35
C ALA A 172 -32.18 13.11 1.83
N VAL A 173 -31.47 14.04 1.19
CA VAL A 173 -30.06 14.33 1.51
C VAL A 173 -29.92 14.86 2.95
N GLU A 174 -30.92 15.60 3.41
CA GLU A 174 -31.00 16.20 4.74
C GLU A 174 -31.08 15.14 5.85
N ASP A 175 -31.58 13.95 5.53
CA ASP A 175 -31.68 12.81 6.44
C ASP A 175 -30.43 11.91 6.40
N MET A 176 -29.51 12.15 5.46
CA MET A 176 -28.27 11.38 5.34
C MET A 176 -27.18 11.90 6.27
N MET A 177 -26.45 10.98 6.88
CA MET A 177 -25.32 11.27 7.75
C MET A 177 -24.11 10.43 7.40
N VAL A 178 -22.92 11.00 7.58
CA VAL A 178 -21.63 10.30 7.46
C VAL A 178 -20.92 10.35 8.80
N SER A 179 -20.64 9.18 9.38
CA SER A 179 -19.76 9.09 10.55
C SER A 179 -18.34 9.51 10.15
N PHE A 180 -17.77 10.43 10.93
CA PHE A 180 -16.52 11.11 10.62
C PHE A 180 -15.60 11.15 11.84
N SER A 181 -14.54 10.34 11.81
CA SER A 181 -13.54 10.27 12.88
C SER A 181 -12.37 11.24 12.70
N GLY A 182 -12.27 11.93 11.57
CA GLY A 182 -11.14 12.80 11.21
C GLY A 182 -9.91 12.05 10.66
N GLY A 183 -9.96 10.72 10.56
CA GLY A 183 -8.92 9.91 9.95
C GLY A 183 -8.99 9.87 8.42
N LYS A 184 -7.92 9.35 7.79
CA LYS A 184 -7.79 9.25 6.32
C LYS A 184 -9.01 8.61 5.63
N ASP A 185 -9.53 7.53 6.22
CA ASP A 185 -10.62 6.76 5.62
C ASP A 185 -11.93 7.55 5.69
N SER A 186 -12.23 8.18 6.84
CA SER A 186 -13.41 9.04 6.99
C SER A 186 -13.35 10.29 6.12
N THR A 187 -12.16 10.83 5.88
CA THR A 187 -11.94 11.96 4.96
C THR A 187 -12.26 11.59 3.52
N VAL A 188 -11.77 10.44 3.06
CA VAL A 188 -12.10 9.93 1.72
C VAL A 188 -13.58 9.61 1.61
N THR A 189 -14.18 8.94 2.59
CA THR A 189 -15.62 8.64 2.60
C THR A 189 -16.46 9.90 2.53
N SER A 190 -16.18 10.91 3.36
CA SER A 190 -16.94 12.17 3.31
C SER A 190 -16.75 12.90 1.98
N HIS A 191 -15.54 12.88 1.41
CA HIS A 191 -15.30 13.48 0.11
C HIS A 191 -16.10 12.76 -0.99
N LEU A 192 -16.07 11.43 -1.03
CA LEU A 192 -16.84 10.63 -1.98
C LEU A 192 -18.34 10.88 -1.85
N VAL A 193 -18.86 11.01 -0.63
CA VAL A 193 -20.28 11.29 -0.39
C VAL A 193 -20.67 12.65 -0.93
N ASN A 194 -19.90 13.70 -0.64
CA ASN A 194 -20.19 15.04 -1.13
C ASN A 194 -20.09 15.11 -2.67
N SER A 195 -19.09 14.45 -3.25
CA SER A 195 -18.89 14.38 -4.70
C SER A 195 -20.02 13.62 -5.40
N ALA A 196 -20.41 12.45 -4.88
CA ALA A 196 -21.50 11.64 -5.44
C ALA A 196 -22.87 12.35 -5.33
N LEU A 197 -23.10 13.04 -4.21
CA LEU A 197 -24.35 13.76 -3.95
C LEU A 197 -24.33 15.22 -4.43
N GLY A 198 -23.25 15.71 -5.04
CA GLY A 198 -23.15 17.07 -5.59
C GLY A 198 -23.46 18.17 -4.58
N THR A 199 -23.28 17.91 -3.28
CA THR A 199 -23.66 18.80 -2.19
C THR A 199 -22.78 18.59 -0.96
N ASN A 200 -22.56 19.65 -0.20
CA ASN A 200 -21.84 19.63 1.07
C ASN A 200 -22.78 19.65 2.28
N GLN A 201 -24.08 19.47 2.07
CA GLN A 201 -25.11 19.54 3.11
C GLN A 201 -25.26 18.25 3.92
N VAL A 202 -24.59 17.17 3.50
CA VAL A 202 -24.62 15.90 4.22
C VAL A 202 -23.95 16.08 5.58
N MET A 203 -24.69 15.77 6.64
CA MET A 203 -24.21 16.00 8.00
C MET A 203 -23.06 15.05 8.34
N ARG A 204 -21.98 15.59 8.89
CA ARG A 204 -20.88 14.81 9.44
C ARG A 204 -21.12 14.59 10.93
N LEU A 205 -21.30 13.34 11.32
CA LEU A 205 -21.44 12.98 12.72
C LEU A 205 -20.03 12.69 13.26
N LEU A 206 -19.54 13.56 14.13
CA LEU A 206 -18.21 13.42 14.71
C LEU A 206 -18.24 12.33 15.78
N ASP A 207 -17.48 11.26 15.55
CA ASP A 207 -17.28 10.23 16.56
C ASP A 207 -16.36 10.80 17.64
N SER A 208 -16.96 11.51 18.59
CA SER A 208 -16.28 11.94 19.81
C SER A 208 -16.13 10.68 20.67
N ALA A 209 -14.97 10.05 20.62
CA ALA A 209 -14.59 9.10 21.66
C ALA A 209 -14.57 9.87 22.99
N VAL A 210 -15.54 9.56 23.86
CA VAL A 210 -15.50 9.89 25.29
C VAL A 210 -14.31 9.18 25.92
#